data_AF-A0ABD6C032-F1
#
_entry.id   AF-A0ABD6C032-F1
#
_cell.length_a   1.000
_cell.length_b   1.000
_cell.length_c   1.000
_cell.angle_alpha   90.00
_cell.angle_beta   90.00
_cell.angle_gamma   90.00
#
_symmetry.space_group_name_H-M   'P 1'
#
loop_
_entity.id
_entity.type
_entity.pdbx_description
1 polymer ?
#
loop_
_entity_poly.entity_id
_entity_poly.type
_entity_poly.pdbx_seq_one_letter_code
_entity_poly.pdbx_strand_id
1 'polypeptide(L)' 'MTDAQTHTFVCPECRRSIEVDDAMRATLLDAGCVVCGAVVTEADIDSPPFARTPAADRLS' A
#
# COMPACT_ATOMS: atom_id res chain seq x y z
N MET A 1 3.48 12.65 -17.29
CA MET A 1 2.39 11.73 -16.92
C MET A 1 2.61 11.42 -15.45
N THR A 2 1.66 11.78 -14.61
CA THR A 2 1.74 11.77 -13.14
C THR A 2 2.07 10.37 -12.65
N ASP A 3 3.14 10.25 -11.88
CA ASP A 3 3.52 9.01 -11.20
C ASP A 3 2.45 8.70 -10.16
N ALA A 4 1.65 7.67 -10.41
CA ALA A 4 0.67 7.19 -9.44
C ALA A 4 1.46 6.47 -8.34
N GLN A 5 1.74 7.18 -7.26
CA GLN A 5 2.38 6.62 -6.08
C GLN A 5 1.44 5.57 -5.48
N THR A 6 1.85 4.32 -5.63
CA THR A 6 1.16 3.16 -5.08
C THR A 6 1.75 2.84 -3.71
N HIS A 7 0.91 2.42 -2.79
CA HIS A 7 1.26 2.05 -1.42
C HIS A 7 0.79 0.62 -1.17
N THR A 8 1.43 -0.09 -0.24
CA THR A 8 0.99 -1.43 0.15
C THR A 8 0.29 -1.35 1.49
N PHE A 9 -1.02 -1.59 1.51
CA PHE A 9 -1.78 -1.70 2.75
C PHE A 9 -1.75 -3.13 3.25
N VAL A 10 -1.43 -3.33 4.54
CA VAL A 10 -1.53 -4.61 5.24
C VAL A 10 -2.37 -4.42 6.49
N CYS A 11 -3.54 -5.06 6.55
CA CYS A 11 -4.39 -4.98 7.73
C CYS A 11 -3.78 -5.76 8.92
N PRO A 12 -3.65 -5.18 10.13
CA PRO A 12 -3.06 -5.85 11.29
C PRO A 12 -3.93 -7.01 11.83
N GLU A 13 -5.25 -6.92 11.65
CA GLU A 13 -6.21 -7.90 12.16
C GLU A 13 -6.37 -9.08 11.20
N CYS A 14 -6.77 -8.82 9.94
CA CYS A 14 -7.05 -9.88 8.98
C CYS A 14 -5.83 -10.26 8.11
N ARG A 15 -4.70 -9.54 8.27
CA ARG A 15 -3.45 -9.73 7.52
C ARG A 15 -3.60 -9.77 6.00
N ARG A 16 -4.59 -9.04 5.48
CA ARG A 16 -4.78 -8.91 4.04
C ARG A 16 -3.87 -7.80 3.51
N SER A 17 -3.10 -8.12 2.47
CA SER A 17 -2.26 -7.18 1.73
C SER A 17 -2.92 -6.78 0.41
N ILE A 18 -2.98 -5.49 0.09
CA ILE A 18 -3.45 -4.95 -1.20
C ILE A 18 -2.66 -3.71 -1.60
N GLU A 19 -2.51 -3.48 -2.90
CA GLU A 19 -1.95 -2.23 -3.44
C GLU A 19 -3.04 -1.16 -3.53
N VAL A 20 -2.72 0.04 -3.05
CA VAL A 20 -3.65 1.16 -2.95
C VAL A 20 -2.98 2.45 -3.38
N ASP A 21 -3.69 3.29 -4.12
CA ASP A 21 -3.23 4.64 -4.45
C ASP A 21 -3.47 5.61 -3.28
N ASP A 22 -2.90 6.82 -3.35
CA ASP A 22 -3.11 7.87 -2.31
C ASP A 22 -4.58 8.15 -1.99
N ALA A 23 -5.46 8.14 -3.00
CA ALA A 23 -6.90 8.34 -2.81
C ALA A 23 -7.51 7.21 -1.97
N MET A 24 -7.14 5.96 -2.25
CA MET A 24 -7.65 4.79 -1.54
C MET A 24 -7.02 4.66 -0.15
N ARG A 25 -5.75 5.04 0.00
CA ARG A 25 -5.07 5.21 1.31
C ARG A 25 -5.87 6.15 2.21
N ALA A 26 -6.25 7.33 1.73
CA ALA A 26 -7.03 8.28 2.52
C ALA A 26 -8.39 7.70 2.95
N THR A 27 -9.07 6.98 2.06
CA THR A 27 -10.34 6.30 2.39
C THR A 27 -10.16 5.20 3.44
N LEU A 28 -9.10 4.39 3.35
CA LEU A 28 -8.84 3.32 4.33
C LEU A 28 -8.51 3.87 5.71
N LEU A 29 -7.83 5.01 5.80
CA LEU A 29 -7.54 5.67 7.08
C LEU A 29 -8.80 6.25 7.75
N ASP A 30 -9.78 6.69 6.95
CA ASP A 30 -11.03 7.26 7.46
C ASP A 30 -12.07 6.17 7.78
N ALA A 31 -12.29 5.23 6.85
CA ALA A 31 -13.31 4.19 6.95
C ALA A 31 -12.82 2.91 7.66
N GLY A 32 -11.51 2.69 7.75
CA GLY A 32 -10.92 1.45 8.23
C GLY A 32 -10.83 0.35 7.17
N CYS A 33 -10.46 -0.86 7.60
CA CYS A 33 -10.28 -1.98 6.69
C CYS A 33 -11.61 -2.43 6.07
N VAL A 34 -11.72 -2.42 4.75
CA VAL A 34 -12.94 -2.85 4.03
C VAL A 34 -13.31 -4.33 4.19
N VAL A 35 -12.39 -5.15 4.71
CA VAL A 35 -12.59 -6.60 4.88
C VAL A 35 -13.15 -6.92 6.26
N CYS A 36 -12.58 -6.35 7.31
CA CYS A 36 -12.91 -6.68 8.70
C CYS A 36 -13.42 -5.49 9.53
N GLY A 37 -13.36 -4.26 9.01
CA GLY A 37 -13.76 -3.04 9.72
C GLY A 37 -12.78 -2.57 10.80
N ALA A 38 -11.59 -3.17 10.89
CA ALA A 38 -10.58 -2.75 11.84
C ALA A 38 -10.08 -1.33 11.56
N VAL A 39 -9.68 -0.62 12.63
CA VAL A 39 -9.05 0.69 12.51
C VAL A 39 -7.72 0.54 11.78
N VAL A 40 -7.49 1.39 10.79
CA VAL A 40 -6.28 1.42 9.98
C VAL A 40 -5.53 2.71 10.27
N THR A 41 -4.22 2.60 10.39
CA THR A 41 -3.33 3.73 10.62
C THR A 41 -2.33 3.86 9.48
N GLU A 42 -1.64 4.99 9.42
CA GLU A 42 -0.62 5.24 8.39
C GLU A 42 0.54 4.24 8.46
N ALA A 43 0.80 3.67 9.63
CA ALA A 43 1.80 2.62 9.82
C ALA A 43 1.39 1.26 9.21
N ASP A 44 0.08 1.03 9.02
CA ASP A 44 -0.45 -0.17 8.36
C ASP A 44 -0.42 -0.05 6.84
N ILE A 45 -0.22 1.16 6.32
CA ILE A 45 -0.09 1.48 4.91
C ILE A 45 1.39 1.80 4.67
N ASP A 46 2.19 0.74 4.62
CA ASP A 46 3.63 0.88 4.49
C ASP A 46 4.03 1.38 3.10
N SER A 47 5.18 2.06 3.10
CA SER A 47 5.84 2.82 2.03
C SER A 47 5.92 2.10 0.66
N PRO A 48 6.15 2.85 -0.44
CA PRO A 48 5.83 2.41 -1.80
C PRO A 48 6.54 1.10 -2.18
N PRO A 49 6.04 0.38 -3.20
CA PRO A 49 6.76 -0.71 -3.84
C PRO A 49 7.94 -0.15 -4.66
N PHE A 50 8.87 0.54 -4.00
CA PHE A 50 10.17 0.93 -4.53
C PHE A 50 11.31 0.49 -3.59
N ALA A 51 11.18 -0.71 -3.02
CA ALA A 51 12.30 -1.65 -3.03
C ALA A 51 12.31 -2.48 -4.33
N ARG A 52 11.66 -2.00 -5.40
CA ARG A 52 12.03 -2.38 -6.77
C ARG A 52 13.41 -1.81 -7.03
N THR A 53 14.44 -2.50 -6.55
CA THR A 53 15.73 -2.48 -7.24
C THR A 53 15.38 -2.77 -8.70
N PRO A 54 15.59 -1.85 -9.67
CA PRO A 54 15.52 -2.26 -11.06
C PRO A 54 16.50 -3.41 -11.16
N ALA A 55 16.02 -4.57 -11.63
CA ALA A 55 16.86 -5.72 -11.90
C ALA A 55 18.15 -5.22 -12.57
N ALA A 56 19.27 -5.30 -11.85
CA ALA A 56 20.60 -5.05 -12.37
C ALA A 56 21.02 -6.20 -13.32
N ASP A 57 20.09 -6.64 -14.16
CA ASP A 57 20.17 -7.83 -14.99
C ASP A 57 19.59 -7.50 -16.36
N ARG A 58 20.32 -6.68 -17.14
CA ARG A 58 20.26 -6.66 -18.61
C ARG A 58 21.28 -5.74 -19.29
N LEU A 59 22.57 -5.94 -19.00
CA LEU A 59 23.60 -5.69 -20.03
C LEU A 59 24.90 -6.47 -19.76
N SER A 60 24.97 -7.68 -20.30
CA SER A 60 26.20 -8.39 -20.68
C SER A 60 26.07 -8.81 -22.14
#